data_AF-A0A6I0ESH8-F1
#
_entry.id   AF-A0A6I0ESH8-F1
#
_cell.length_a   1.000
_cell.length_b   1.000
_cell.length_c   1.000
_cell.angle_alpha   90.00
_cell.angle_beta   90.00
_cell.angle_gamma   90.00
#
_symmetry.space_group_name_H-M   'P 1'
#
loop_
_entity.id
_entity.type
_entity.pdbx_description
1 polymer ?
#
loop_
_entity_poly.entity_id
_entity_poly.type
_entity_poly.pdbx_seq_one_letter_code
_entity_poly.pdbx_strand_id
1 'polypeptide(L)'
;MPNFHQHLIFNGVVSNVPASAEDCRRWLDALVPKIHMETLVPARAVYCDDPGNEGVTGVVVISTSHAAFHYWEPKSENPNRLSFCLYSCAPFDPQVVIDHIDEFWSIQDCRWKLFDRGWDVLDVTPQLELATAM
;
A
#
# COMPACT_ATOMS: atom_id res chain seq x y z
N MET A 1 -18.28 -8.56 16.34
CA MET A 1 -18.24 -7.38 15.45
C MET A 1 -17.84 -7.88 14.08
N PRO A 2 -18.36 -7.35 12.96
CA PRO A 2 -17.89 -7.78 11.64
C PRO A 2 -16.38 -7.50 11.55
N ASN A 3 -15.62 -8.55 11.27
CA ASN A 3 -14.18 -8.53 11.27
C ASN A 3 -13.69 -8.10 9.88
N PHE A 4 -13.77 -6.81 9.58
CA PHE A 4 -13.27 -6.29 8.32
C PHE A 4 -11.75 -6.30 8.37
N HIS A 5 -11.12 -7.18 7.61
CA HIS A 5 -9.68 -7.24 7.45
C HIS A 5 -9.39 -7.41 5.96
N GLN A 6 -9.44 -6.31 5.22
CA GLN A 6 -9.26 -6.35 3.77
C GLN A 6 -7.89 -5.80 3.40
N HIS A 7 -7.16 -6.53 2.55
CA HIS A 7 -5.85 -6.15 2.06
C HIS A 7 -5.88 -6.02 0.54
N LEU A 8 -5.92 -4.79 0.05
CA LEU A 8 -5.76 -4.47 -1.36
C LEU A 8 -4.27 -4.44 -1.71
N ILE A 9 -3.88 -5.21 -2.71
CA ILE A 9 -2.55 -5.17 -3.32
C ILE A 9 -2.70 -4.63 -4.74
N PHE A 10 -1.94 -3.60 -5.07
CA PHE A 10 -1.92 -2.92 -6.36
C PHE A 10 -0.50 -2.92 -6.93
N ASN A 11 -0.38 -3.18 -8.23
CA ASN A 11 0.83 -2.92 -9.00
C ASN A 11 0.44 -2.23 -10.31
N GLY A 12 1.17 -1.19 -10.69
CA GLY A 12 0.89 -0.46 -11.93
C GLY A 12 2.10 0.22 -12.54
N VAL A 13 1.91 0.58 -13.81
CA VAL A 13 2.72 1.56 -14.53
C VAL A 13 2.02 2.90 -14.45
N VAL A 14 2.77 3.94 -14.11
CA VAL A 14 2.25 5.29 -13.84
C VAL A 14 2.99 6.30 -14.71
N SER A 15 2.41 7.47 -14.96
CA SER A 15 3.06 8.48 -15.83
C SER A 15 3.44 9.76 -15.08
N ASN A 16 2.75 10.07 -13.98
CA ASN A 16 3.12 11.21 -13.17
C ASN A 16 4.29 10.87 -12.24
N VAL A 17 5.29 11.75 -12.23
CA VAL A 17 6.46 11.67 -11.35
C VAL A 17 6.27 12.67 -10.22
N PRO A 18 6.29 12.24 -8.94
CA PRO A 18 6.13 13.15 -7.82
C PRO A 18 7.30 14.14 -7.77
N ALA A 19 7.01 15.41 -7.49
CA ALA A 19 8.05 16.44 -7.40
C ALA A 19 8.92 16.29 -6.14
N SER A 20 8.39 15.67 -5.09
CA SER A 20 9.10 15.44 -3.83
C SER A 20 8.51 14.28 -3.03
N ALA A 21 9.31 13.73 -2.11
CA ALA A 21 8.81 12.78 -1.12
C ALA A 21 7.71 13.39 -0.23
N GLU A 22 7.73 14.71 0.00
CA GLU A 22 6.68 15.40 0.76
C GLU A 22 5.33 15.37 0.04
N ASP A 23 5.29 15.43 -1.29
CA ASP A 23 4.05 15.29 -2.06
C ASP A 23 3.47 13.87 -1.90
N CYS A 24 4.31 12.84 -1.93
CA CYS A 24 3.88 11.47 -1.68
C CYS A 24 3.40 11.25 -0.24
N ARG A 25 4.01 11.93 0.74
CA ARG A 25 3.56 11.91 2.14
C ARG A 25 2.15 12.48 2.25
N ARG A 26 1.90 13.64 1.62
CA ARG A 26 0.57 14.28 1.58
C ARG A 26 -0.46 13.44 0.85
N TRP A 27 -0.06 12.78 -0.23
CA TRP A 27 -0.90 11.81 -0.94
C TRP A 27 -1.36 10.68 0.00
N LEU A 28 -0.46 10.07 0.78
CA LEU A 28 -0.84 9.06 1.78
C LEU A 28 -1.78 9.61 2.87
N ASP A 29 -1.54 10.81 3.39
CA ASP A 29 -2.44 11.43 4.37
C ASP A 29 -3.85 11.66 3.80
N ALA A 30 -3.94 12.04 2.52
CA ALA A 30 -5.20 12.29 1.85
C ALA A 30 -6.02 11.01 1.60
N LEU A 31 -5.38 9.84 1.54
CA LEU A 31 -6.06 8.55 1.42
C LEU A 31 -6.87 8.20 2.68
N VAL A 32 -6.30 8.45 3.87
CA VAL A 32 -6.85 7.99 5.16
C VAL A 32 -8.34 8.34 5.36
N PRO A 33 -8.80 9.60 5.18
CA PRO A 33 -10.21 9.92 5.33
C PRO A 33 -11.10 9.30 4.25
N LYS A 34 -10.57 9.05 3.03
CA LYS A 34 -11.32 8.43 1.93
C LYS A 34 -11.68 6.97 2.21
N ILE A 35 -10.91 6.29 3.06
CA ILE A 35 -11.09 4.87 3.42
C ILE A 35 -11.71 4.67 4.81
N HIS A 36 -12.27 5.75 5.41
CA HIS A 36 -12.94 5.72 6.71
C HIS A 36 -12.04 5.21 7.86
N MET A 37 -10.75 5.53 7.81
CA MET A 37 -9.78 5.15 8.83
C MET A 37 -9.21 6.37 9.55
N GLU A 38 -8.53 6.13 10.67
CA GLU A 38 -7.84 7.14 11.45
C GLU A 38 -6.33 6.89 11.47
N THR A 39 -5.55 7.96 11.40
CA THR A 39 -4.09 7.90 11.47
C THR A 39 -3.63 7.58 12.90
N LEU A 40 -2.85 6.51 13.05
CA LEU A 40 -2.18 6.13 14.30
C LEU A 40 -0.74 6.66 14.37
N VAL A 41 0.00 6.54 13.25
CA VAL A 41 1.32 7.16 13.08
C VAL A 41 1.28 7.98 11.79
N PRO A 42 1.65 9.28 11.84
CA PRO A 42 1.63 10.16 10.67
C PRO A 42 2.35 9.55 9.47
N ALA A 43 1.87 9.83 8.27
CA ALA A 43 2.51 9.35 7.06
C ALA A 43 3.96 9.84 6.98
N ARG A 44 4.83 8.97 6.48
CA ARG A 44 6.21 9.29 6.14
C ARG A 44 6.50 8.78 4.74
N ALA A 45 7.20 9.59 3.95
CA ALA A 45 7.76 9.18 2.67
C ALA A 45 9.22 9.63 2.58
N VAL A 46 10.07 8.78 2.02
CA VAL A 46 11.52 8.98 1.95
C VAL A 46 12.00 8.50 0.59
N TYR A 47 12.93 9.26 0.00
CA TYR A 47 13.63 8.84 -1.20
C TYR A 47 14.69 7.78 -0.84
N CYS A 48 14.68 6.66 -1.56
CA CYS A 48 15.69 5.61 -1.50
C CYS A 48 16.69 5.85 -2.62
N ASP A 49 17.99 5.92 -2.32
CA ASP A 49 19.07 6.08 -3.28
C ASP A 49 19.87 4.80 -3.52
N ASP A 50 19.42 3.68 -2.95
CA ASP A 50 20.06 2.37 -3.13
C ASP A 50 20.05 1.92 -4.60
N PRO A 51 21.19 1.45 -5.14
CA PRO A 51 21.29 0.97 -6.51
C PRO A 51 20.21 -0.04 -6.91
N GLY A 52 19.38 0.31 -7.90
CA GLY A 52 18.29 -0.51 -8.42
C GLY A 52 16.96 -0.41 -7.66
N ASN A 53 16.91 0.36 -6.56
CA ASN A 53 15.69 0.62 -5.78
C ASN A 53 15.38 2.11 -5.68
N GLU A 54 15.87 2.90 -6.63
CA GLU A 54 15.77 4.34 -6.55
C GLU A 54 14.34 4.82 -6.80
N GLY A 55 13.91 5.75 -5.96
CA GLY A 55 12.56 6.30 -5.98
C GLY A 55 12.06 6.54 -4.56
N VAL A 56 10.74 6.53 -4.36
CA VAL A 56 10.14 6.95 -3.09
C VAL A 56 9.40 5.78 -2.45
N THR A 57 9.68 5.53 -1.18
CA THR A 57 8.89 4.64 -0.33
C THR A 57 8.13 5.47 0.69
N GLY A 58 6.86 5.17 0.88
CA GLY A 58 6.07 5.80 1.95
C GLY A 58 5.13 4.83 2.66
N VAL A 59 4.80 5.17 3.89
CA VAL A 59 3.92 4.40 4.77
C VAL A 59 3.13 5.33 5.67
N VAL A 60 1.88 4.96 5.94
CA VAL A 60 1.06 5.52 7.01
C VAL A 60 0.53 4.36 7.86
N VAL A 61 0.65 4.48 9.18
CA VAL A 61 0.04 3.53 10.10
C VAL A 61 -1.32 4.09 10.48
N ILE A 62 -2.35 3.32 10.21
CA ILE A 62 -3.74 3.62 10.56
C ILE A 62 -4.17 2.66 11.66
N SER A 63 -5.24 2.97 12.38
CA SER A 63 -5.71 2.18 13.53
C SER A 63 -5.77 0.67 13.21
N THR A 64 -4.86 -0.10 13.82
CA THR A 64 -4.66 -1.57 13.66
C THR A 64 -4.34 -2.09 12.26
N SER A 65 -3.96 -1.22 11.31
CA SER A 65 -3.59 -1.62 9.94
C SER A 65 -2.60 -0.62 9.29
N HIS A 66 -2.46 -0.59 7.96
CA HIS A 66 -1.50 0.31 7.29
C HIS A 66 -1.80 0.51 5.80
N ALA A 67 -1.26 1.58 5.23
CA ALA A 67 -1.08 1.72 3.79
C ALA A 67 0.37 2.05 3.47
N ALA A 68 0.92 1.45 2.41
CA ALA A 68 2.29 1.66 1.99
C ALA A 68 2.42 1.65 0.47
N PHE A 69 3.41 2.36 -0.05
CA PHE A 69 3.77 2.33 -1.45
C PHE A 69 5.28 2.30 -1.65
N HIS A 70 5.66 1.80 -2.82
CA HIS A 70 7.00 1.87 -3.38
C HIS A 70 6.86 2.36 -4.82
N TYR A 71 7.48 3.50 -5.09
CA TYR A 71 7.61 4.06 -6.43
C TYR A 71 9.06 3.93 -6.85
N TRP A 72 9.29 3.37 -8.05
CA TRP A 72 10.62 3.29 -8.65
C TRP A 72 10.73 4.24 -9.82
N GLU A 73 11.73 5.12 -9.74
CA GLU A 73 12.10 6.02 -10.83
C GLU A 73 12.83 5.24 -11.94
N PRO A 74 12.54 5.54 -13.20
CA PRO A 74 13.14 4.83 -14.32
C PRO A 74 14.55 5.34 -14.55
N LYS A 75 15.54 4.51 -14.24
CA LYS A 75 16.96 4.78 -14.57
C LYS A 75 17.35 4.42 -16.01
N SER A 76 16.45 3.83 -16.79
CA SER A 76 16.65 3.36 -18.16
C SER A 76 15.32 3.33 -18.94
N GLU A 77 15.21 2.61 -20.07
CA GLU A 77 13.99 2.47 -20.89
C GLU A 77 12.78 1.82 -20.16
N ASN A 78 12.91 1.52 -18.87
CA ASN A 78 11.83 0.94 -18.07
C ASN A 78 10.76 1.99 -17.75
N PRO A 79 9.48 1.59 -17.68
CA PRO A 79 8.42 2.49 -17.24
C PRO A 79 8.52 2.76 -15.73
N ASN A 80 8.03 3.92 -15.29
CA ASN A 80 7.72 4.23 -13.89
C ASN A 80 6.83 3.16 -13.27
N ARG A 81 7.24 2.55 -12.14
CA ARG A 81 6.46 1.51 -11.47
C ARG A 81 5.98 1.96 -10.10
N LEU A 82 4.73 1.66 -9.79
CA LEU A 82 4.13 1.84 -8.48
C LEU A 82 3.64 0.48 -7.95
N SER A 83 4.13 0.11 -6.77
CA SER A 83 3.54 -0.94 -5.95
C SER A 83 2.87 -0.27 -4.75
N PHE A 84 1.62 -0.63 -4.48
CA PHE A 84 0.85 -0.07 -3.38
C PHE A 84 0.11 -1.18 -2.64
N CYS A 85 0.00 -1.06 -1.33
CA CYS A 85 -0.88 -1.88 -0.52
C CYS A 85 -1.68 -1.05 0.48
N LEU A 86 -2.92 -1.47 0.68
CA LEU A 86 -3.79 -0.98 1.73
C LEU A 86 -4.33 -2.17 2.51
N TYR A 87 -3.90 -2.31 3.76
CA TYR A 87 -4.56 -3.17 4.73
C TYR A 87 -5.49 -2.28 5.57
N SER A 88 -6.80 -2.55 5.54
CA SER A 88 -7.82 -1.79 6.27
C SER A 88 -8.61 -2.67 7.22
N CYS A 89 -8.86 -2.15 8.42
CA CYS A 89 -9.77 -2.72 9.41
C CYS A 89 -11.21 -2.15 9.33
N ALA A 90 -11.47 -1.28 8.35
CA ALA A 90 -12.79 -0.72 8.03
C ALA A 90 -13.19 -1.08 6.58
N PRO A 91 -14.50 -1.19 6.29
CA PRO A 91 -14.96 -1.38 4.91
C PRO A 91 -14.57 -0.18 4.05
N PHE A 92 -14.11 -0.45 2.84
CA PHE A 92 -13.83 0.56 1.83
C PHE A 92 -14.22 0.03 0.44
N ASP A 93 -14.50 0.95 -0.48
CA ASP A 93 -14.65 0.60 -1.89
C ASP A 93 -13.26 0.59 -2.55
N PRO A 94 -12.79 -0.53 -3.12
CA PRO A 94 -11.54 -0.57 -3.86
C PRO A 94 -11.45 0.51 -4.95
N GLN A 95 -12.57 0.86 -5.59
CA GLN A 95 -12.57 1.87 -6.65
C GLN A 95 -12.15 3.24 -6.14
N VAL A 96 -12.56 3.64 -4.93
CA VAL A 96 -12.13 4.90 -4.30
C VAL A 96 -10.61 4.96 -4.13
N VAL A 97 -9.99 3.82 -3.86
CA VAL A 97 -8.52 3.70 -3.73
C VAL A 97 -7.85 3.74 -5.09
N ILE A 98 -8.40 3.05 -6.09
CA ILE A 98 -7.88 3.09 -7.47
C ILE A 98 -7.97 4.51 -8.05
N ASP A 99 -9.10 5.18 -7.88
CA ASP A 99 -9.30 6.56 -8.34
C ASP A 99 -8.32 7.51 -7.64
N HIS A 100 -8.09 7.34 -6.34
CA HIS A 100 -7.10 8.14 -5.61
C HIS A 100 -5.65 7.89 -6.08
N ILE A 101 -5.33 6.67 -6.52
CA ILE A 101 -4.04 6.38 -7.14
C ILE A 101 -3.98 7.06 -8.51
N ASP A 102 -5.02 6.96 -9.34
CA ASP A 102 -5.04 7.52 -10.68
C ASP A 102 -4.96 9.04 -10.71
N GLU A 103 -5.71 9.71 -9.82
CA GLU A 103 -5.71 11.17 -9.65
C GLU A 103 -4.31 11.74 -9.44
N PHE A 104 -3.46 11.04 -8.70
CA PHE A 104 -2.11 11.51 -8.36
C PHE A 104 -1.02 10.91 -9.25
N TRP A 105 -1.08 9.63 -9.57
CA TRP A 105 -0.02 8.91 -10.28
C TRP A 105 -0.27 8.79 -11.79
N SER A 106 -1.50 9.01 -12.26
CA SER A 106 -1.89 8.88 -13.68
C SER A 106 -1.55 7.50 -14.24
N ILE A 107 -2.36 6.50 -13.85
CA ILE A 107 -2.18 5.09 -14.18
C ILE A 107 -2.22 4.89 -15.70
N GLN A 108 -1.26 4.13 -16.21
CA GLN A 108 -1.21 3.72 -17.61
C GLN A 108 -1.62 2.25 -17.78
N ASP A 109 -1.23 1.42 -16.82
CA ASP A 109 -1.61 0.01 -16.74
C ASP A 109 -1.60 -0.43 -15.27
N CYS A 110 -2.51 -1.30 -14.86
CA CYS A 110 -2.51 -1.80 -13.49
C CYS A 110 -3.15 -3.17 -13.33
N ARG A 111 -2.78 -3.82 -12.22
CA ARG A 111 -3.43 -5.02 -11.71
C ARG A 111 -3.57 -4.90 -10.20
N TRP A 112 -4.70 -5.32 -9.68
CA TRP A 112 -4.93 -5.34 -8.25
C TRP A 112 -5.72 -6.56 -7.81
N LYS A 113 -5.58 -6.91 -6.54
CA LYS A 113 -6.34 -7.98 -5.88
C LYS A 113 -6.70 -7.55 -4.47
N LEU A 114 -7.90 -7.95 -4.05
CA LEU A 114 -8.37 -7.78 -2.68
C LEU A 114 -8.30 -9.13 -1.97
N PHE A 115 -7.62 -9.18 -0.83
CA PHE A 115 -7.52 -10.35 0.02
C PHE A 115 -8.30 -10.14 1.31
N ASP A 116 -9.03 -11.16 1.75
CA ASP A 116 -9.54 -11.22 3.11
C ASP A 116 -8.44 -11.76 4.02
N ARG A 117 -8.18 -11.04 5.11
CA ARG A 117 -7.20 -11.32 6.16
C ARG A 117 -7.88 -11.59 7.50
N GLY A 118 -9.18 -11.87 7.49
CA GLY A 118 -9.94 -12.30 8.65
C GLY A 118 -9.32 -13.54 9.30
N TRP A 119 -9.51 -13.67 10.62
CA TRP A 119 -8.99 -14.81 11.39
C TRP A 119 -9.53 -16.15 10.87
N ASP A 120 -10.77 -16.17 10.39
CA ASP A 120 -11.43 -17.36 9.84
C ASP A 120 -10.79 -17.84 8.51
N VAL A 121 -9.93 -17.03 7.88
CA VAL A 121 -9.28 -17.34 6.59
C VAL A 121 -7.98 -18.14 6.77
N LEU A 122 -7.35 -18.08 7.95
CA LEU A 122 -6.03 -18.68 8.22
C LEU A 122 -6.09 -20.06 8.89
N ASP A 123 -7.27 -20.64 9.12
CA ASP A 123 -7.46 -21.97 9.75
C ASP A 123 -7.06 -23.17 8.87
N VAL A 124 -6.32 -22.96 7.79
CA VAL A 124 -6.00 -23.98 6.79
C VAL A 124 -4.52 -24.37 6.72
N THR A 125 -3.81 -24.51 7.84
CA THR A 125 -2.66 -25.45 7.94
C THR A 125 -2.31 -25.73 9.41
N PRO A 126 -2.01 -26.98 9.84
CA PRO A 126 -1.56 -27.24 11.20
C PRO A 126 -0.29 -26.44 11.50
N GLN A 127 -0.25 -25.81 12.67
CA GLN A 127 0.96 -25.23 13.24
C GLN A 127 2.12 -26.22 13.05
N LEU A 128 3.23 -25.76 12.45
CA LEU A 128 4.50 -26.44 12.60
C LEU A 128 4.68 -26.69 14.10
N GLU A 129 4.66 -27.95 14.53
CA GLU A 129 5.06 -28.32 15.87
C GLU A 129 6.48 -27.77 16.06
N LEU A 130 6.60 -26.72 16.86
CA LEU A 130 7.89 -26.27 17.36
C LEU A 130 8.42 -27.46 18.17
N ALA A 131 9.28 -28.26 17.55
CA ALA A 131 9.99 -29.31 18.24
C ALA A 131 10.70 -28.65 19.42
N THR A 132 10.18 -28.91 20.62
CA THR A 132 10.79 -28.51 21.88
C THR A 132 12.18 -29.12 21.89
N ALA A 133 13.21 -28.31 21.62
CA ALA A 133 14.58 -28.73 21.80
C ALA A 133 14.79 -28.96 23.30
N MET A 134 14.98 -30.24 23.67
CA MET A 134 15.55 -30.64 24.97
C MET A 134 17.06 -30.39 24.98
#